data_AF-K7L4H7-F1
#
_entry.id   AF-K7L4H7-F1
#
_cell.length_a   1.000
_cell.length_b   1.000
_cell.length_c   1.000
_cell.angle_alpha   90.00
_cell.angle_beta   90.00
_cell.angle_gamma   90.00
#
_symmetry.space_group_name_H-M   'P 1'
#
loop_
_entity.id
_entity.type
_entity.pdbx_description
1 polymer ?
#
loop_
_entity_poly.entity_id
_entity_poly.type
_entity_poly.pdbx_seq_one_letter_code
_entity_poly.pdbx_strand_id
1 'polypeptide(L)'
;MLIPRMIALMFLLSVNLWLLRRTTKMQMLPLLATPTLIKGILPDGLFFVDCAFGFNSQGLAFTLDSDPPAEDEIVAGGIGRNFISRDLLEATSMDDAMNRIKSSEVSVGHSYNLFETSTRRIVNVETASRKRISVYEVGNTPFFHANMYLHLPINQVQDENSISRQKRAAVLTKESKGDFLSLLEDMDDKKYPIYTTGKLKTSHIWIPCCTYTLDYHFFFLLFSGPLLHTLCTALIDLDKQTLSIIEWNPKKGDVSHVCSISPQKSP
;
A
#
# COMPACT_ATOMS: atom_id res chain seq x y z
N MET A 1 39.15 20.90 -7.01
CA MET A 1 38.50 21.07 -8.34
C MET A 1 37.02 20.75 -8.14
N LEU A 2 36.17 21.76 -8.32
CA LEU A 2 34.76 21.78 -7.93
C LEU A 2 33.91 20.78 -8.75
N ILE A 3 33.15 19.93 -8.06
CA ILE A 3 31.92 19.34 -8.61
C ILE A 3 30.80 19.60 -7.60
N PRO A 4 29.95 20.62 -7.82
CA PRO A 4 28.61 20.64 -7.24
C PRO A 4 27.54 20.78 -8.33
N ARG A 5 26.37 20.17 -8.07
CA ARG A 5 25.07 20.35 -8.75
C ARG A 5 24.76 19.53 -10.01
N MET A 6 24.29 18.30 -9.80
CA MET A 6 23.12 17.73 -10.49
C MET A 6 22.15 17.28 -9.39
N ILE A 7 21.46 18.21 -8.73
CA ILE A 7 20.06 18.59 -9.02
C ILE A 7 19.17 17.36 -9.20
N ALA A 8 18.45 17.05 -8.12
CA ALA A 8 17.31 16.17 -8.03
C ALA A 8 16.14 16.68 -8.90
N LEU A 9 16.22 16.44 -10.22
CA LEU A 9 15.22 16.85 -11.21
C LEU A 9 14.60 15.62 -11.92
N MET A 10 14.06 14.66 -11.17
CA MET A 10 13.24 13.57 -11.76
C MET A 10 11.98 13.19 -10.96
N PHE A 11 11.72 13.78 -9.78
CA PHE A 11 10.55 13.39 -8.95
C PHE A 11 9.32 14.32 -9.04
N LEU A 12 9.39 15.44 -9.75
CA LEU A 12 8.29 16.42 -9.84
C LEU A 12 7.30 16.20 -10.99
N LEU A 13 7.55 15.25 -11.91
CA LEU A 13 6.65 15.00 -13.06
C LEU A 13 5.45 14.09 -12.74
N SER A 14 5.45 13.39 -11.59
CA SER A 14 4.32 12.55 -11.18
C SER A 14 3.26 13.26 -10.34
N VAL A 15 3.51 14.52 -9.94
CA VAL A 15 2.43 15.41 -9.46
C VAL A 15 1.74 15.98 -10.71
N ASN A 16 0.86 15.15 -11.26
CA ASN A 16 0.19 15.37 -12.54
C ASN A 16 -0.49 16.76 -12.58
N LEU A 17 -0.39 17.51 -13.69
CA LEU A 17 -1.13 18.78 -13.90
C LEU A 17 -2.65 18.62 -13.67
N TRP A 18 -3.16 17.39 -13.75
CA TRP A 18 -4.53 17.03 -13.44
C TRP A 18 -4.86 17.08 -11.94
N LEU A 19 -3.92 16.69 -11.05
CA LEU A 19 -4.06 16.84 -9.60
C LEU A 19 -4.30 18.31 -9.24
N LEU A 20 -3.49 19.22 -9.79
CA LEU A 20 -3.61 20.68 -9.62
C LEU A 20 -4.95 21.27 -10.07
N ARG A 21 -5.65 20.65 -11.03
CA ARG A 21 -6.91 21.18 -11.58
C ARG A 21 -8.15 20.79 -10.78
N ARG A 22 -8.11 19.74 -9.96
CA ARG A 22 -9.30 19.22 -9.24
C ARG A 22 -9.17 19.21 -7.72
N THR A 23 -7.97 19.35 -7.16
CA THR A 23 -7.83 19.50 -5.70
C THR A 23 -8.10 20.94 -5.29
N THR A 24 -9.02 21.15 -4.34
CA THR A 24 -9.33 22.49 -3.81
C THR A 24 -8.21 23.03 -2.92
N LYS A 25 -7.49 22.13 -2.23
CA LYS A 25 -6.24 22.42 -1.51
C LYS A 25 -5.33 21.20 -1.60
N MET A 26 -4.04 21.46 -1.77
CA MET A 26 -3.00 20.44 -1.76
C MET A 26 -1.95 20.84 -0.73
N GLN A 27 -1.69 19.98 0.24
CA GLN A 27 -0.66 20.17 1.26
C GLN A 27 0.32 19.01 1.16
N MET A 28 1.58 19.31 0.84
CA MET A 28 2.64 18.32 0.89
C MET A 28 3.03 18.11 2.35
N LEU A 29 2.91 16.89 2.85
CA LEU A 29 3.53 16.51 4.10
C LEU A 29 4.93 15.97 3.78
N PRO A 30 6.00 16.65 4.22
CA PRO A 30 7.35 16.13 4.06
C PRO A 30 7.52 14.93 5.00
N LEU A 31 7.39 13.73 4.45
CA LEU A 31 7.92 12.52 5.07
C LEU A 31 9.40 12.43 4.72
N LEU A 32 10.25 12.18 5.72
CA LEU A 32 11.71 12.20 5.59
C LEU A 32 12.26 11.24 4.52
N ALA A 33 11.45 10.30 4.00
CA ALA A 33 11.96 9.20 3.19
C ALA A 33 11.07 8.74 2.00
N THR A 34 9.89 9.34 1.74
CA THR A 34 9.02 9.01 0.58
C THR A 34 8.94 10.17 -0.42
N PRO A 35 8.68 9.92 -1.72
CA PRO A 35 8.37 10.99 -2.66
C PRO A 35 7.02 11.61 -2.27
N THR A 36 7.08 12.66 -1.46
CA THR A 36 6.04 13.65 -1.16
C THR A 36 4.65 13.05 -0.97
N LEU A 37 4.31 12.83 0.29
CA LEU A 37 2.95 12.55 0.74
C LEU A 37 2.04 13.72 0.34
N ILE A 38 1.01 13.45 -0.46
CA ILE A 38 0.08 14.50 -0.91
C ILE A 38 -1.22 14.34 -0.15
N LYS A 39 -1.45 15.26 0.79
CA LYS A 39 -2.80 15.53 1.28
C LYS A 39 -3.50 16.40 0.24
N GLY A 40 -4.32 15.77 -0.60
CA GLY A 40 -5.24 16.47 -1.49
C GLY A 40 -6.63 16.53 -0.85
N ILE A 41 -7.34 17.64 -0.96
CA ILE A 41 -8.77 17.71 -0.61
C ILE A 41 -9.57 17.67 -1.91
N LEU A 42 -10.46 16.68 -2.04
CA LEU A 42 -11.33 16.49 -3.21
C LEU A 42 -12.58 17.34 -2.91
N PRO A 43 -13.42 17.65 -3.91
CA PRO A 43 -14.63 18.42 -3.69
C PRO A 43 -15.57 17.85 -2.61
N ASP A 44 -15.46 16.56 -2.29
CA ASP A 44 -16.21 15.82 -1.28
C ASP A 44 -15.58 15.82 0.13
N GLY A 45 -14.46 16.54 0.34
CA GLY A 45 -14.06 17.00 1.67
C GLY A 45 -12.86 16.30 2.31
N LEU A 46 -12.43 15.10 1.90
CA LEU A 46 -11.17 14.52 2.42
C LEU A 46 -10.66 13.34 1.57
N PHE A 47 -9.39 13.37 1.16
CA PHE A 47 -8.68 12.18 0.72
C PHE A 47 -7.18 12.28 1.04
N PHE A 48 -6.49 11.15 1.02
CA PHE A 48 -5.05 11.10 1.24
C PHE A 48 -4.42 10.17 0.20
N VAL A 49 -3.31 10.60 -0.41
CA VAL A 49 -2.66 9.84 -1.48
C VAL A 49 -1.18 9.63 -1.18
N ASP A 50 -0.82 8.36 -1.09
CA ASP A 50 0.47 7.87 -1.54
C ASP A 50 0.26 6.92 -2.73
N CYS A 51 1.32 6.63 -3.47
CA CYS A 51 1.33 5.61 -4.51
C CYS A 51 1.04 4.19 -4.00
N ALA A 52 1.23 3.95 -2.70
CA ALA A 52 1.09 2.64 -2.06
C ALA A 52 -0.13 2.50 -1.14
N PHE A 53 -0.77 3.61 -0.73
CA PHE A 53 -1.96 3.56 0.11
C PHE A 53 -2.78 4.85 0.03
N GLY A 54 -4.05 4.78 0.40
CA GLY A 54 -4.92 5.94 0.44
C GLY A 54 -6.28 5.63 1.06
N PHE A 55 -7.04 6.67 1.33
CA PHE A 55 -8.42 6.57 1.81
C PHE A 55 -9.25 7.78 1.35
N ASN A 56 -10.57 7.62 1.36
CA ASN A 56 -11.51 8.65 0.94
C ASN A 56 -12.61 8.95 1.97
N SER A 57 -13.45 9.93 1.63
CA SER A 57 -14.57 10.44 2.44
C SER A 57 -15.68 9.42 2.69
N GLN A 58 -15.73 8.33 1.91
CA GLN A 58 -16.73 7.26 2.00
C GLN A 58 -16.30 6.15 2.96
N GLY A 59 -15.16 6.32 3.61
CA GLY A 59 -14.59 5.32 4.51
C GLY A 59 -14.06 4.09 3.78
N LEU A 60 -13.71 4.24 2.50
CA LEU A 60 -12.89 3.29 1.77
C LEU A 60 -11.43 3.63 1.96
N ALA A 61 -10.62 2.59 2.15
CA ALA A 61 -9.18 2.69 2.12
C ALA A 61 -8.60 1.60 1.22
N PHE A 62 -7.37 1.80 0.77
CA PHE A 62 -6.62 0.76 0.09
C PHE A 62 -5.15 0.81 0.48
N THR A 63 -4.50 -0.33 0.31
CA THR A 63 -3.06 -0.42 0.17
C THR A 63 -2.69 -1.24 -1.06
N LEU A 64 -1.44 -1.12 -1.48
CA LEU A 64 -0.93 -1.72 -2.68
C LEU A 64 0.38 -2.43 -2.41
N ASP A 65 0.45 -3.69 -2.79
CA ASP A 65 1.69 -4.46 -2.87
C ASP A 65 2.12 -4.58 -4.33
N SER A 66 3.44 -4.54 -4.55
CA SER A 66 4.02 -4.82 -5.86
C SER A 66 4.10 -6.32 -6.05
N ASP A 67 3.40 -6.88 -7.03
CA ASP A 67 3.50 -8.31 -7.36
C ASP A 67 4.11 -8.46 -8.73
N PRO A 68 5.43 -8.71 -8.83
CA PRO A 68 6.13 -8.71 -10.11
C PRO A 68 5.77 -9.96 -10.93
N PRO A 69 5.00 -9.81 -12.02
CA PRO A 69 4.79 -10.91 -12.94
C PRO A 69 6.08 -11.17 -13.73
N ALA A 70 6.20 -12.35 -14.34
CA ALA A 70 7.28 -12.63 -15.27
C ALA A 70 7.18 -11.72 -16.52
N GLU A 71 8.28 -11.53 -17.24
CA GLU A 71 8.35 -10.57 -18.35
C GLU A 71 7.35 -10.89 -19.48
N ASP A 72 7.09 -12.18 -19.73
CA ASP A 72 6.15 -12.68 -20.74
C ASP A 72 4.67 -12.43 -20.39
N GLU A 73 4.39 -12.08 -19.14
CA GLU A 73 3.06 -11.78 -18.63
C GLU A 73 2.71 -10.29 -18.73
N ILE A 74 3.71 -9.42 -18.97
CA ILE A 74 3.54 -7.97 -19.07
C ILE A 74 3.09 -7.59 -20.48
N VAL A 75 2.05 -6.77 -20.58
CA VAL A 75 1.57 -6.22 -21.85
C VAL A 75 1.60 -4.70 -21.79
N ALA A 76 2.35 -4.06 -22.70
CA ALA A 76 2.41 -2.61 -22.78
C ALA A 76 1.07 -2.02 -23.29
N GLY A 77 0.81 -0.75 -22.94
CA GLY A 77 -0.36 0.01 -23.40
C GLY A 77 -1.54 0.04 -22.43
N GLY A 78 -1.48 -0.73 -21.33
CA GLY A 78 -2.45 -0.66 -20.24
C GLY A 78 -2.19 0.46 -19.23
N ILE A 79 -3.16 0.67 -18.35
CA ILE A 79 -3.17 1.67 -17.27
C ILE A 79 -2.08 1.34 -16.25
N GLY A 80 -1.32 2.35 -15.84
CA GLY A 80 -0.32 2.23 -14.78
C GLY A 80 -0.97 2.30 -13.38
N ARG A 81 -0.40 1.57 -12.41
CA ARG A 81 -0.95 1.42 -11.04
C ARG A 81 -1.37 2.73 -10.38
N ASN A 82 -0.59 3.80 -10.55
CA ASN A 82 -0.85 5.09 -9.89
C ASN A 82 -2.17 5.73 -10.35
N PHE A 83 -2.60 5.47 -11.59
CA PHE A 83 -3.88 5.95 -12.08
C PHE A 83 -5.03 5.18 -11.43
N ILE A 84 -4.87 3.87 -11.22
CA ILE A 84 -5.85 3.02 -10.55
C ILE A 84 -5.93 3.37 -9.07
N SER A 85 -4.78 3.48 -8.37
CA SER A 85 -4.73 3.93 -6.97
C SER A 85 -5.40 5.28 -6.79
N ARG A 86 -5.28 6.18 -7.78
CA ARG A 86 -6.00 7.46 -7.76
C ARG A 86 -7.50 7.29 -8.00
N ASP A 87 -7.88 6.50 -8.99
CA ASP A 87 -9.29 6.27 -9.34
C ASP A 87 -10.06 5.60 -8.19
N LEU A 88 -9.40 4.72 -7.43
CA LEU A 88 -9.93 4.11 -6.21
C LEU A 88 -10.35 5.14 -5.14
N LEU A 89 -9.73 6.31 -5.11
CA LEU A 89 -10.11 7.35 -4.14
C LEU A 89 -11.44 8.02 -4.49
N GLU A 90 -11.90 7.90 -5.73
CA GLU A 90 -13.22 8.37 -6.18
C GLU A 90 -14.30 7.29 -6.04
N ALA A 91 -13.96 6.11 -5.51
CA ALA A 91 -14.92 5.04 -5.30
C ALA A 91 -15.94 5.38 -4.20
N THR A 92 -17.19 4.96 -4.41
CA THR A 92 -18.32 5.26 -3.52
C THR A 92 -18.74 4.08 -2.64
N SER A 93 -18.29 2.87 -2.97
CA SER A 93 -18.49 1.64 -2.20
C SER A 93 -17.40 0.62 -2.53
N MET A 94 -17.31 -0.46 -1.75
CA MET A 94 -16.44 -1.60 -2.06
C MET A 94 -16.72 -2.16 -3.48
N ASP A 95 -17.98 -2.23 -3.90
CA ASP A 95 -18.34 -2.73 -5.23
C ASP A 95 -17.91 -1.76 -6.35
N ASP A 96 -18.02 -0.46 -6.14
CA ASP A 96 -17.51 0.57 -7.07
C ASP A 96 -15.97 0.47 -7.18
N ALA A 97 -15.27 0.36 -6.04
CA ALA A 97 -13.82 0.16 -6.01
C ALA A 97 -13.39 -1.09 -6.79
N MET A 98 -14.07 -2.22 -6.58
CA MET A 98 -13.83 -3.45 -7.34
C MET A 98 -14.11 -3.29 -8.83
N ASN A 99 -15.18 -2.58 -9.21
CA ASN A 99 -15.53 -2.35 -10.62
C ASN A 99 -14.51 -1.47 -11.33
N ARG A 100 -13.94 -0.46 -10.65
CA ARG A 100 -12.84 0.38 -11.17
C ARG A 100 -11.59 -0.44 -11.45
N ILE A 101 -11.23 -1.34 -10.54
CA ILE A 101 -10.10 -2.27 -10.76
C ILE A 101 -10.41 -3.22 -11.92
N LYS A 102 -11.58 -3.88 -11.91
CA LYS A 102 -11.99 -4.86 -12.94
C LYS A 102 -12.08 -4.27 -14.34
N SER A 103 -12.51 -3.02 -14.46
CA SER A 103 -12.63 -2.35 -15.76
C SER A 103 -11.29 -1.83 -16.30
N SER A 104 -10.28 -1.73 -15.44
CA SER A 104 -8.94 -1.25 -15.82
C SER A 104 -8.15 -2.31 -16.56
N GLU A 105 -7.72 -2.00 -17.78
CA GLU A 105 -6.76 -2.82 -18.51
C GLU A 105 -5.34 -2.46 -18.09
N VAL A 106 -4.78 -3.18 -17.12
CA VAL A 106 -3.48 -2.85 -16.52
C VAL A 106 -2.30 -3.31 -17.38
N SER A 107 -1.23 -2.50 -17.42
CA SER A 107 0.02 -2.93 -18.09
C SER A 107 0.78 -3.97 -17.28
N VAL A 108 0.93 -3.71 -15.98
CA VAL A 108 1.63 -4.57 -15.01
C VAL A 108 0.70 -4.75 -13.82
N GLY A 109 0.51 -6.00 -13.42
CA GLY A 109 -0.33 -6.39 -12.31
C GLY A 109 0.21 -5.98 -10.93
N HIS A 110 -0.71 -5.79 -9.98
CA HIS A 110 -0.45 -5.45 -8.57
C HIS A 110 -1.52 -6.08 -7.67
N SER A 111 -1.24 -6.20 -6.38
CA SER A 111 -2.20 -6.56 -5.34
C SER A 111 -2.73 -5.31 -4.68
N TYR A 112 -4.05 -5.15 -4.70
CA TYR A 112 -4.79 -4.11 -4.01
C TYR A 112 -5.49 -4.73 -2.81
N ASN A 113 -5.14 -4.29 -1.61
CA ASN A 113 -5.91 -4.63 -0.42
C ASN A 113 -6.91 -3.49 -0.19
N LEU A 114 -8.19 -3.78 -0.31
CA LEU A 114 -9.30 -2.83 -0.15
C LEU A 114 -9.95 -3.01 1.21
N PHE A 115 -10.37 -1.89 1.80
CA PHE A 115 -11.02 -1.84 3.11
C PHE A 115 -12.25 -0.93 3.04
N GLU A 116 -13.35 -1.35 3.64
CA GLU A 116 -14.54 -0.52 3.82
C GLU A 116 -14.92 -0.48 5.30
N THR A 117 -14.85 0.70 5.90
CA THR A 117 -15.07 0.88 7.36
C THR A 117 -16.51 0.61 7.79
N SER A 118 -17.49 0.91 6.94
CA SER A 118 -18.91 0.78 7.26
C SER A 118 -19.36 -0.68 7.36
N THR A 119 -18.88 -1.52 6.44
CA THR A 119 -19.19 -2.96 6.38
C THR A 119 -18.11 -3.82 7.03
N ARG A 120 -16.97 -3.23 7.36
CA ARG A 120 -15.76 -3.90 7.89
C ARG A 120 -15.20 -4.96 6.94
N ARG A 121 -15.54 -4.87 5.64
CA ARG A 121 -15.05 -5.80 4.62
C ARG A 121 -13.62 -5.49 4.28
N ILE A 122 -12.84 -6.56 4.09
CA ILE A 122 -11.48 -6.51 3.62
C ILE A 122 -11.38 -7.45 2.41
N VAL A 123 -10.84 -6.95 1.31
CA VAL A 123 -10.73 -7.71 0.06
C VAL A 123 -9.34 -7.52 -0.51
N ASN A 124 -8.63 -8.62 -0.76
CA ASN A 124 -7.42 -8.62 -1.54
C ASN A 124 -7.77 -8.84 -3.02
N VAL A 125 -7.23 -8.00 -3.90
CA VAL A 125 -7.49 -8.02 -5.34
C VAL A 125 -6.16 -8.03 -6.08
N GLU A 126 -5.79 -9.21 -6.58
CA GLU A 126 -4.62 -9.38 -7.42
C GLU A 126 -5.01 -9.15 -8.89
N THR A 127 -4.25 -8.32 -9.58
CA THR A 127 -4.49 -7.98 -10.99
C THR A 127 -3.31 -8.38 -11.85
N ALA A 128 -3.55 -8.65 -13.14
CA ALA A 128 -2.50 -8.78 -14.13
C ALA A 128 -3.00 -8.31 -15.50
N SER A 129 -2.07 -8.16 -16.45
CA SER A 129 -2.36 -7.77 -17.82
C SER A 129 -3.39 -8.71 -18.46
N ARG A 130 -4.06 -8.23 -19.53
CA ARG A 130 -5.15 -8.94 -20.22
C ARG A 130 -6.41 -9.11 -19.36
N LYS A 131 -6.70 -8.13 -18.49
CA LYS A 131 -7.88 -8.07 -17.60
C LYS A 131 -8.02 -9.29 -16.69
N ARG A 132 -6.89 -9.88 -16.29
CA ARG A 132 -6.88 -10.99 -15.35
C ARG A 132 -6.94 -10.44 -13.93
N ILE A 133 -7.77 -11.07 -13.12
CA ILE A 133 -8.03 -10.64 -11.76
C ILE A 133 -8.34 -11.85 -10.88
N SER A 134 -7.85 -11.82 -9.65
CA SER A 134 -8.29 -12.70 -8.57
C SER A 134 -8.79 -11.83 -7.43
N VAL A 135 -9.87 -12.26 -6.79
CA VAL A 135 -10.50 -11.55 -5.67
C VAL A 135 -10.58 -12.53 -4.51
N TYR A 136 -9.96 -12.17 -3.40
CA TYR A 136 -9.95 -12.93 -2.16
C TYR A 136 -10.58 -12.07 -1.05
N GLU A 137 -11.76 -12.48 -0.58
CA GLU A 137 -12.38 -11.83 0.58
C GLU A 137 -11.81 -12.41 1.87
N VAL A 138 -11.36 -11.51 2.72
CA VAL A 138 -10.71 -11.82 3.97
C VAL A 138 -11.74 -12.22 5.00
N GLY A 139 -11.62 -13.45 5.50
CA GLY A 139 -12.39 -13.94 6.64
C GLY A 139 -11.68 -13.72 7.97
N ASN A 140 -12.14 -14.39 9.03
CA ASN A 140 -11.66 -14.13 10.40
C ASN A 140 -10.18 -14.48 10.62
N THR A 141 -9.62 -15.32 9.75
CA THR A 141 -8.22 -15.70 9.82
C THR A 141 -7.31 -14.54 9.40
N PRO A 142 -6.32 -14.19 10.23
CA PRO A 142 -5.31 -13.21 9.86
C PRO A 142 -4.59 -13.59 8.56
N PHE A 143 -4.24 -12.60 7.75
CA PHE A 143 -3.50 -12.82 6.51
C PHE A 143 -2.31 -11.89 6.43
N PHE A 144 -1.41 -12.29 5.55
CA PHE A 144 -0.26 -11.53 5.17
C PHE A 144 -0.07 -11.59 3.66
N HIS A 145 0.26 -10.46 3.06
CA HIS A 145 0.64 -10.36 1.65
C HIS A 145 2.03 -9.76 1.54
N ALA A 146 2.96 -10.51 0.97
CA ALA A 146 4.24 -10.00 0.51
C ALA A 146 4.16 -9.54 -0.95
N ASN A 147 5.28 -9.45 -1.65
CA ASN A 147 5.36 -9.01 -3.05
C ASN A 147 5.31 -10.19 -4.01
N MET A 148 4.24 -10.97 -3.92
CA MET A 148 4.03 -12.16 -4.73
C MET A 148 2.54 -12.44 -4.89
N TYR A 149 2.14 -12.94 -6.07
CA TYR A 149 0.79 -13.43 -6.30
C TYR A 149 0.53 -14.67 -5.45
N LEU A 150 -0.54 -14.66 -4.66
CA LEU A 150 -1.02 -15.77 -3.84
C LEU A 150 -2.24 -16.44 -4.47
N HIS A 151 -3.10 -15.67 -5.13
CA HIS A 151 -4.45 -16.11 -5.55
C HIS A 151 -4.66 -16.11 -7.07
N LEU A 152 -3.94 -15.29 -7.82
CA LEU A 152 -4.01 -15.23 -9.28
C LEU A 152 -2.94 -16.16 -9.87
N PRO A 153 -3.33 -17.26 -10.55
CA PRO A 153 -2.36 -18.17 -11.14
C PRO A 153 -1.71 -17.52 -12.37
N ILE A 154 -0.47 -17.06 -12.20
CA ILE A 154 0.32 -16.36 -13.22
C ILE A 154 1.79 -16.78 -13.13
N ASN A 155 2.51 -16.71 -14.25
CA ASN A 155 3.96 -16.80 -14.21
C ASN A 155 4.51 -15.55 -13.50
N GLN A 156 5.20 -15.73 -12.37
CA GLN A 156 5.68 -14.62 -11.55
C GLN A 156 7.16 -14.77 -11.22
N VAL A 157 7.81 -13.63 -10.94
CA VAL A 157 9.20 -13.61 -10.51
C VAL A 157 9.33 -14.33 -9.17
N GLN A 158 10.24 -15.30 -9.09
CA GLN A 158 10.53 -16.03 -7.87
C GLN A 158 11.49 -15.24 -6.98
N ASP A 159 10.97 -14.27 -6.24
CA ASP A 159 11.75 -13.45 -5.31
C ASP A 159 11.95 -14.15 -3.95
N GLU A 160 13.18 -14.57 -3.65
CA GLU A 160 13.53 -15.22 -2.37
C GLU A 160 13.14 -14.38 -1.15
N ASN A 161 13.24 -13.05 -1.24
CA ASN A 161 12.92 -12.16 -0.14
C ASN A 161 11.43 -12.22 0.20
N SER A 162 10.57 -12.06 -0.81
CA SER A 162 9.12 -12.13 -0.63
C SER A 162 8.65 -13.51 -0.18
N ILE A 163 9.21 -14.57 -0.75
CA ILE A 163 8.92 -15.94 -0.32
C ILE A 163 9.34 -16.16 1.14
N SER A 164 10.52 -15.67 1.56
CA SER A 164 10.99 -15.82 2.94
C SER A 164 10.08 -15.09 3.92
N ARG A 165 9.73 -13.83 3.63
CA ARG A 165 8.86 -13.01 4.48
C ARG A 165 7.44 -13.57 4.56
N GLN A 166 6.89 -14.09 3.46
CA GLN A 166 5.59 -14.76 3.45
C GLN A 166 5.60 -15.99 4.37
N LYS A 167 6.63 -16.84 4.27
CA LYS A 167 6.81 -18.02 5.13
C LYS A 167 7.00 -17.63 6.60
N ARG A 168 7.81 -16.60 6.87
CA ARG A 168 8.05 -16.10 8.22
C ARG A 168 6.77 -15.56 8.84
N ALA A 169 6.03 -14.73 8.12
CA ALA A 169 4.75 -14.22 8.59
C ALA A 169 3.74 -15.35 8.83
N ALA A 170 3.71 -16.41 8.02
CA ALA A 170 2.79 -17.52 8.20
C ALA A 170 2.93 -18.24 9.55
N VAL A 171 4.13 -18.27 10.16
CA VAL A 171 4.38 -18.94 11.44
C VAL A 171 4.32 -18.02 12.66
N LEU A 172 4.25 -16.69 12.47
CA LEU A 172 4.16 -15.73 13.56
C LEU A 172 2.72 -15.57 14.05
N THR A 173 2.55 -15.42 15.36
CA THR A 173 1.24 -15.11 15.98
C THR A 173 0.70 -13.78 15.47
N LYS A 174 -0.63 -13.70 15.34
CA LYS A 174 -1.37 -12.54 14.79
C LYS A 174 -2.71 -12.37 15.53
N GLU A 175 -2.71 -12.56 16.84
CA GLU A 175 -3.91 -12.58 17.69
C GLU A 175 -4.09 -11.30 18.50
N SER A 176 -3.25 -10.29 18.32
CA SER A 176 -3.39 -9.02 19.02
C SER A 176 -2.68 -7.92 18.26
N LYS A 177 -3.05 -6.67 18.54
CA LYS A 177 -2.32 -5.49 18.02
C LYS A 177 -0.82 -5.57 18.31
N GLY A 178 -0.44 -6.08 19.49
CA GLY A 178 0.96 -6.26 19.87
C GLY A 178 1.69 -7.30 19.02
N ASP A 179 0.99 -8.36 18.61
CA ASP A 179 1.54 -9.38 17.72
C ASP A 179 1.78 -8.84 16.32
N PHE A 180 0.86 -8.06 15.76
CA PHE A 180 1.07 -7.41 14.46
C PHE A 180 2.25 -6.44 14.47
N LEU A 181 2.33 -5.57 15.47
CA LEU A 181 3.48 -4.68 15.63
C LEU A 181 4.79 -5.48 15.75
N SER A 182 4.75 -6.62 16.45
CA SER A 182 5.92 -7.51 16.56
C SER A 182 6.27 -8.17 15.23
N LEU A 183 5.29 -8.62 14.45
CA LEU A 183 5.49 -9.19 13.11
C LEU A 183 6.13 -8.17 12.18
N LEU A 184 5.66 -6.92 12.19
CA LEU A 184 6.18 -5.87 11.32
C LEU A 184 7.58 -5.38 11.70
N GLU A 185 8.07 -5.84 12.84
CA GLU A 185 9.42 -5.63 13.35
C GLU A 185 10.30 -6.86 13.29
N ASP A 186 9.78 -7.96 12.76
CA ASP A 186 10.49 -9.20 12.74
C ASP A 186 11.75 -9.05 11.87
N MET A 187 12.89 -9.17 12.54
CA MET A 187 14.23 -9.16 11.94
C MET A 187 14.95 -10.49 12.14
N ASP A 188 14.20 -11.56 12.41
CA ASP A 188 14.79 -12.86 12.77
C ASP A 188 15.54 -13.47 11.58
N ASP A 189 14.97 -13.36 10.39
CA ASP A 189 15.70 -13.63 9.15
C ASP A 189 16.70 -12.49 8.89
N LYS A 190 17.97 -12.75 9.15
CA LYS A 190 19.05 -11.77 8.95
C LYS A 190 19.27 -11.39 7.48
N LYS A 191 18.88 -12.26 6.53
CA LYS A 191 19.04 -12.03 5.09
C LYS A 191 17.82 -11.31 4.54
N TYR A 192 16.62 -11.74 4.93
CA TYR A 192 15.34 -11.24 4.43
C TYR A 192 14.35 -10.94 5.58
N PRO A 193 14.67 -9.95 6.43
CA PRO A 193 13.80 -9.60 7.55
C PRO A 193 12.48 -9.01 7.04
N ILE A 194 11.40 -9.16 7.81
CA ILE A 194 10.15 -8.45 7.52
C ILE A 194 10.39 -6.94 7.70
N TYR A 195 11.00 -6.55 8.81
CA TYR A 195 11.44 -5.18 9.04
C TYR A 195 12.82 -4.95 8.46
N THR A 196 12.89 -4.21 7.34
CA THR A 196 14.18 -4.06 6.67
C THR A 196 14.89 -2.79 7.13
N THR A 197 15.98 -2.98 7.88
CA THR A 197 16.93 -1.90 8.18
C THR A 197 17.98 -1.90 7.07
N GLY A 198 17.90 -0.98 6.12
CA GLY A 198 18.74 -1.00 4.93
C GLY A 198 20.23 -1.07 5.25
N LYS A 199 20.77 -2.25 4.93
CA LYS A 199 22.17 -2.55 4.61
C LYS A 199 22.27 -3.44 3.37
N LEU A 200 21.14 -3.84 2.79
CA LEU A 200 21.07 -4.72 1.64
C LEU A 200 21.27 -3.89 0.37
N LYS A 201 22.44 -4.05 -0.25
CA LYS A 201 22.74 -3.54 -1.60
C LYS A 201 22.05 -4.43 -2.63
N THR A 202 20.73 -4.32 -2.76
CA THR A 202 20.02 -4.85 -3.93
C THR A 202 19.25 -3.72 -4.56
N SER A 203 19.76 -3.29 -5.69
CA SER A 203 19.20 -2.26 -6.55
C SER A 203 17.86 -2.73 -7.14
N HIS A 204 16.83 -1.88 -7.02
CA HIS A 204 15.59 -1.84 -7.85
C HIS A 204 14.25 -2.40 -7.32
N ILE A 205 14.08 -2.77 -6.04
CA ILE A 205 12.75 -3.24 -5.57
C ILE A 205 12.16 -2.32 -4.50
N TRP A 206 11.00 -1.74 -4.81
CA TRP A 206 10.11 -1.11 -3.81
C TRP A 206 9.22 -2.21 -3.24
N ILE A 207 9.27 -2.40 -1.93
CA ILE A 207 8.69 -3.56 -1.25
C ILE A 207 7.65 -3.09 -0.22
N PRO A 208 6.37 -2.99 -0.60
CA PRO A 208 5.26 -2.91 0.34
C PRO A 208 4.91 -4.31 0.88
N CYS A 209 4.63 -4.45 2.19
CA CYS A 209 4.06 -5.68 2.76
C CYS A 209 2.90 -5.38 3.69
N CYS A 210 1.86 -6.21 3.60
CA CYS A 210 0.58 -6.01 4.25
C CYS A 210 0.25 -7.13 5.25
N THR A 211 -0.22 -6.78 6.47
CA THR A 211 -0.88 -7.73 7.41
C THR A 211 -2.31 -7.30 7.72
N TYR A 212 -3.21 -8.26 7.96
CA TYR A 212 -4.57 -7.99 8.45
C TYR A 212 -5.14 -9.09 9.37
N THR A 213 -6.15 -8.74 10.17
CA THR A 213 -7.06 -9.68 10.88
C THR A 213 -8.45 -9.06 11.05
N LEU A 214 -9.50 -9.90 11.07
CA LEU A 214 -10.84 -9.42 11.41
C LEU A 214 -11.11 -9.40 12.90
N ASP A 215 -10.44 -10.21 13.73
CA ASP A 215 -10.74 -10.23 15.17
C ASP A 215 -10.12 -9.02 15.89
N TYR A 216 -9.04 -8.47 15.32
CA TYR A 216 -8.37 -7.25 15.77
C TYR A 216 -8.16 -6.35 14.57
N HIS A 217 -9.25 -5.85 14.02
CA HIS A 217 -9.53 -4.67 13.18
C HIS A 217 -8.41 -3.68 12.75
N PHE A 218 -7.17 -4.14 12.65
CA PHE A 218 -5.94 -3.42 12.42
C PHE A 218 -5.29 -4.01 11.18
N PHE A 219 -4.96 -3.12 10.26
CA PHE A 219 -4.24 -3.45 9.04
C PHE A 219 -2.91 -2.68 9.05
N PHE A 220 -1.83 -3.30 8.59
CA PHE A 220 -0.53 -2.63 8.54
C PHE A 220 0.17 -2.80 7.20
N LEU A 221 0.68 -1.71 6.64
CA LEU A 221 1.53 -1.67 5.45
C LEU A 221 2.95 -1.22 5.83
N LEU A 222 3.98 -2.02 5.54
CA LEU A 222 5.39 -1.64 5.61
C LEU A 222 5.88 -1.22 4.24
N PHE A 223 6.39 0.00 4.07
CA PHE A 223 6.92 0.46 2.77
C PHE A 223 8.44 0.45 2.76
N SER A 224 9.09 -0.33 1.90
CA SER A 224 10.56 -0.33 1.78
C SER A 224 11.08 0.38 0.53
N GLY A 225 12.06 1.28 0.71
CA GLY A 225 12.67 2.09 -0.36
C GLY A 225 13.78 1.38 -1.16
N PRO A 226 14.42 2.07 -2.13
CA PRO A 226 15.42 1.49 -3.05
C PRO A 226 16.72 1.00 -2.40
N LEU A 227 16.91 1.28 -1.11
CA LEU A 227 17.97 0.73 -0.27
C LEU A 227 17.44 -0.36 0.70
N LEU A 228 16.24 -0.88 0.43
CA LEU A 228 15.46 -1.77 1.27
C LEU A 228 15.37 -1.26 2.72
N HIS A 229 15.04 0.01 2.91
CA HIS A 229 14.70 0.54 4.23
C HIS A 229 13.20 0.64 4.35
N THR A 230 12.61 0.09 5.41
CA THR A 230 11.24 0.45 5.82
C THR A 230 11.19 1.96 6.12
N LEU A 231 10.41 2.70 5.33
CA LEU A 231 10.27 4.14 5.37
C LEU A 231 9.16 4.55 6.35
N CYS A 232 8.00 3.91 6.25
CA CYS A 232 6.88 4.10 7.16
C CYS A 232 6.03 2.84 7.29
N THR A 233 5.23 2.82 8.34
CA THR A 233 4.15 1.86 8.55
C THR A 233 2.81 2.60 8.55
N ALA A 234 1.90 2.23 7.65
CA ALA A 234 0.53 2.72 7.69
C ALA A 234 -0.36 1.71 8.44
N LEU A 235 -0.98 2.16 9.52
CA LEU A 235 -1.91 1.37 10.35
C LEU A 235 -3.34 1.85 10.12
N ILE A 236 -4.20 1.01 9.56
CA ILE A 236 -5.64 1.27 9.45
C ILE A 236 -6.35 0.53 10.58
N ASP A 237 -7.00 1.27 11.47
CA ASP A 237 -7.81 0.77 12.58
C ASP A 237 -9.29 0.97 12.23
N LEU A 238 -10.00 -0.13 11.94
CA LEU A 238 -11.41 -0.13 11.55
C LEU A 238 -12.36 0.09 12.74
N ASP A 239 -11.89 -0.05 13.98
CA ASP A 239 -12.70 0.26 15.17
C ASP A 239 -12.69 1.74 15.49
N LYS A 240 -11.48 2.30 15.51
CA LYS A 240 -11.30 3.73 15.71
C LYS A 240 -11.62 4.52 14.46
N GLN A 241 -11.76 3.84 13.32
CA GLN A 241 -11.88 4.44 11.99
C GLN A 241 -10.77 5.47 11.79
N THR A 242 -9.52 5.04 11.99
CA THR A 242 -8.35 5.88 11.79
C THR A 242 -7.31 5.24 10.89
N LEU A 243 -6.63 6.05 10.08
CA LEU A 243 -5.35 5.72 9.48
C LEU A 243 -4.24 6.43 10.26
N SER A 244 -3.29 5.68 10.81
CA SER A 244 -2.12 6.16 11.52
C SER A 244 -0.87 5.92 10.69
N ILE A 245 0.02 6.89 10.59
CA ILE A 245 1.32 6.75 9.95
C ILE A 245 2.37 6.76 11.03
N ILE A 246 3.11 5.67 11.14
CA ILE A 246 4.22 5.50 12.05
C ILE A 246 5.48 5.56 11.20
N GLU A 247 6.27 6.61 11.40
CA GLU A 247 7.59 6.66 10.78
C GLU A 247 8.55 5.72 11.52
N TRP A 248 9.43 5.06 10.77
CA TRP A 248 10.48 4.19 11.33
C TRP A 248 9.94 2.90 12.00
N ASN A 249 10.59 2.47 13.07
CA ASN A 249 10.30 1.21 13.76
C ASN A 249 8.94 1.30 14.51
N PRO A 250 7.96 0.42 14.22
CA PRO A 250 6.60 0.47 14.78
C PRO A 250 6.45 0.47 16.30
N LYS A 251 7.34 -0.18 17.06
CA LYS A 251 7.33 -0.32 18.54
C LYS A 251 8.04 0.83 19.20
N LYS A 252 8.99 1.46 18.49
CA LYS A 252 9.70 2.64 18.98
C LYS A 252 8.99 3.95 18.60
N GLY A 253 8.15 3.92 17.58
CA GLY A 253 7.67 5.11 16.88
C GLY A 253 6.49 5.79 17.56
N ASP A 254 6.68 7.06 17.90
CA ASP A 254 5.60 8.03 18.05
C ASP A 254 4.80 8.09 16.75
N VAL A 255 3.48 8.04 16.84
CA VAL A 255 2.61 8.14 15.67
C VAL A 255 2.78 9.54 15.06
N SER A 256 3.42 9.63 13.89
CA SER A 256 3.67 10.91 13.22
C SER A 256 2.37 11.59 12.83
N HIS A 257 1.42 10.83 12.29
CA HIS A 257 0.13 11.34 11.83
C HIS A 257 -1.01 10.37 12.14
N VAL A 258 -2.16 10.91 12.55
CA VAL A 258 -3.43 10.17 12.66
C VAL A 258 -4.48 10.92 11.86
N CYS A 259 -5.17 10.20 10.98
CA CYS A 259 -6.27 10.72 10.16
C CYS A 259 -7.54 9.92 10.46
N SER A 260 -8.68 10.60 10.63
CA SER A 260 -9.98 9.92 10.67
C SER A 260 -10.35 9.44 9.26
N ILE A 261 -10.79 8.20 9.16
CA ILE A 261 -11.33 7.58 7.95
C ILE A 261 -12.83 7.26 8.08
N SER A 262 -13.47 7.75 9.14
CA SER A 262 -14.91 7.67 9.33
C SER A 262 -15.65 8.31 8.15
N PRO A 263 -16.67 7.65 7.56
CA PRO A 263 -17.46 8.25 6.48
C PRO A 263 -18.00 9.60 6.92
N GLN A 264 -17.79 10.64 6.10
CA GLN A 264 -18.40 11.93 6.40
C GLN A 264 -19.89 11.82 6.11
N LYS A 265 -20.73 12.17 7.10
CA LYS A 265 -22.16 12.31 6.85
C LYS A 265 -22.34 13.41 5.83
N SER A 266 -22.97 13.08 4.70
CA SER A 266 -23.45 14.07 3.75
C SER A 266 -24.28 15.11 4.51
N PRO A 267 -24.06 16.42 4.25
CA PRO A 267 -24.82 17.48 4.89
C PRO A 267 -26.33 17.37 4.64
#